data_AF-A0A1M4Z3Z1-F1
#
_entry.id   AF-A0A1M4Z3Z1-F1
#
_cell.length_a   1.000
_cell.length_b   1.000
_cell.length_c   1.000
_cell.angle_alpha   90.00
_cell.angle_beta   90.00
_cell.angle_gamma   90.00
#
_symmetry.space_group_name_H-M   'P 1'
#
loop_
_entity.id
_entity.type
_entity.pdbx_description
1 polymer ?
#
loop_
_entity_poly.entity_id
_entity_poly.type
_entity_poly.pdbx_seq_one_letter_code
_entity_poly.pdbx_strand_id
1 'polypeptide(L)'
;VIEGSEFIMDVDTVIMSLGTSPNPLISSTTKGLEVNKWRCIVADDNGLTTREGVYAGGDAVTGAATVILAMGAGKKAAVAIDEYLRNK
;
A
#
# COMPACT_ATOMS: atom_id res chain seq x y z
N VAL A 1 20.93 -18.94 10.62
CA VAL A 1 22.17 -18.15 10.56
C VAL A 1 23.29 -19.08 11.01
N ILE A 2 24.40 -19.18 10.24
CA ILE A 2 25.55 -20.00 10.60
C ILE A 2 26.59 -19.06 11.21
N GLU A 3 26.95 -19.28 12.47
CA GLU A 3 27.90 -18.42 13.16
C GLU A 3 29.29 -18.54 12.52
N GLY A 4 29.94 -17.39 12.26
CA GLY A 4 31.26 -17.33 11.61
C GLY A 4 31.27 -17.44 10.09
N SER A 5 30.11 -17.51 9.41
CA SER A 5 30.05 -17.57 7.93
C SER A 5 30.05 -16.21 7.22
N GLU A 6 30.26 -15.12 7.97
CA GLU A 6 30.34 -13.76 7.43
C GLU A 6 31.59 -13.61 6.54
N PHE A 7 31.49 -12.86 5.44
CA PHE A 7 32.61 -12.63 4.52
C PHE A 7 32.58 -11.21 3.96
N ILE A 8 33.72 -10.77 3.44
CA ILE A 8 33.86 -9.48 2.76
C ILE A 8 33.93 -9.75 1.25
N MET A 9 33.27 -8.91 0.46
CA MET A 9 33.25 -8.99 -1.00
C MET A 9 33.50 -7.60 -1.58
N ASP A 10 34.53 -7.47 -2.42
CA ASP A 10 34.84 -6.23 -3.12
C ASP A 10 33.88 -6.01 -4.29
N VAL A 11 33.22 -4.86 -4.33
CA VAL A 11 32.28 -4.46 -5.38
C VAL A 11 32.41 -2.98 -5.69
N ASP A 12 32.21 -2.61 -6.96
CA ASP A 12 32.23 -1.21 -7.41
C ASP A 12 30.89 -0.50 -7.17
N THR A 13 29.77 -1.24 -7.09
CA THR A 13 28.42 -0.67 -6.98
C THR A 13 27.45 -1.64 -6.32
N VAL A 14 26.55 -1.11 -5.49
CA VAL A 14 25.46 -1.85 -4.84
C VAL A 14 24.11 -1.23 -5.20
N ILE A 15 23.17 -2.05 -5.65
CA ILE A 15 21.78 -1.65 -5.92
C ILE A 15 20.85 -2.46 -5.01
N MET A 16 20.14 -1.76 -4.12
CA MET A 16 19.22 -2.40 -3.17
C MET A 16 17.83 -2.57 -3.80
N SER A 17 17.49 -3.79 -4.19
CA SER A 17 16.18 -4.14 -4.77
C SER A 17 15.39 -5.12 -3.87
N LEU A 18 15.34 -4.85 -2.57
CA LEU A 18 14.69 -5.70 -1.56
C LEU A 18 13.15 -5.51 -1.48
N GLY A 19 12.60 -4.63 -2.33
CA GLY A 19 11.18 -4.29 -2.37
C GLY A 19 10.88 -2.90 -1.82
N THR A 20 9.58 -2.58 -1.73
CA THR A 20 9.06 -1.27 -1.33
C THR A 20 8.07 -1.42 -0.18
N SER A 21 7.87 -0.34 0.56
CA SER A 21 6.86 -0.28 1.62
C SER A 21 6.04 1.01 1.51
N PRO A 22 4.80 1.03 2.04
CA PRO A 22 3.97 2.23 2.03
C PRO A 22 4.64 3.42 2.74
N ASN A 23 4.39 4.63 2.24
CA ASN A 23 4.95 5.85 2.80
C ASN A 23 4.37 6.11 4.21
N PRO A 24 5.19 6.10 5.28
CA PRO A 24 4.71 6.25 6.66
C PRO A 24 4.07 7.61 6.95
N LEU A 25 4.38 8.63 6.14
CA LEU A 25 3.78 9.95 6.34
C LEU A 25 2.26 9.89 6.19
N ILE A 26 1.76 9.14 5.20
CA ILE A 26 0.31 9.01 4.93
C ILE A 26 -0.45 8.58 6.19
N SER A 27 0.00 7.51 6.87
CA SER A 27 -0.65 7.03 8.09
C SER A 27 -0.44 7.96 9.29
N SER A 28 0.72 8.62 9.38
CA SER A 28 1.03 9.48 10.53
C SER A 28 0.34 10.85 10.50
N THR A 29 0.05 11.38 9.31
CA THR A 29 -0.53 12.73 9.14
C THR A 29 -2.03 12.71 8.86
N THR A 30 -2.60 11.56 8.54
CA THR A 30 -4.00 11.44 8.12
C THR A 30 -4.85 10.87 9.24
N LYS A 31 -5.47 11.74 10.05
CA LYS A 31 -6.41 11.33 11.10
C LYS A 31 -7.56 10.50 10.52
N GLY A 32 -7.97 9.45 11.22
CA GLY A 32 -9.06 8.56 10.84
C GLY A 32 -8.71 7.51 9.78
N LEU A 33 -7.45 7.44 9.34
CA LEU A 33 -6.98 6.45 8.36
C LEU A 33 -6.21 5.32 9.07
N GLU A 34 -6.82 4.14 9.17
CA GLU A 34 -6.19 2.97 9.75
C GLU A 34 -5.23 2.28 8.77
N VAL A 35 -4.17 1.70 9.32
CA VAL A 35 -3.20 0.89 8.59
C VAL A 35 -2.95 -0.43 9.31
N ASN A 36 -2.61 -1.46 8.54
CA ASN A 36 -2.21 -2.75 9.10
C ASN A 36 -0.76 -2.73 9.63
N LYS A 37 -0.28 -3.86 10.18
CA LYS A 37 1.08 -4.00 10.71
C LYS A 37 2.21 -3.73 9.68
N TRP A 38 1.90 -3.79 8.39
CA TRP A 38 2.81 -3.50 7.28
C TRP A 38 2.69 -2.08 6.74
N ARG A 39 1.91 -1.22 7.42
CA ARG A 39 1.59 0.17 7.04
C ARG A 39 0.76 0.30 5.76
N CYS A 40 0.18 -0.79 5.25
CA CYS A 40 -0.79 -0.68 4.16
C CYS A 40 -2.12 -0.15 4.70
N ILE A 41 -2.80 0.66 3.89
CA ILE A 41 -4.11 1.25 4.20
C ILE A 41 -5.14 0.14 4.33
N VAL A 42 -5.90 0.17 5.41
CA VAL A 42 -7.06 -0.72 5.59
C VAL A 42 -8.21 -0.17 4.75
N ALA A 43 -8.70 -0.99 3.81
CA ALA A 43 -9.81 -0.67 2.93
C ALA A 43 -10.69 -1.93 2.72
N ASP A 44 -11.98 -1.72 2.47
CA ASP A 44 -12.91 -2.80 2.12
C ASP A 44 -12.79 -3.25 0.65
N ASP A 45 -13.64 -4.17 0.21
CA ASP A 45 -13.64 -4.72 -1.15
C ASP A 45 -13.97 -3.67 -2.25
N ASN A 46 -14.58 -2.55 -1.86
CA ASN A 46 -14.89 -1.41 -2.72
C ASN A 46 -13.82 -0.32 -2.62
N GLY A 47 -12.79 -0.52 -1.80
CA GLY A 47 -11.71 0.42 -1.57
C GLY A 47 -12.02 1.52 -0.56
N LEU A 48 -13.17 1.50 0.13
CA LEU A 48 -13.49 2.48 1.15
C LEU A 48 -12.60 2.25 2.37
N THR A 49 -11.92 3.30 2.82
CA THR A 49 -11.06 3.26 4.00
C THR A 49 -11.86 3.56 5.27
N THR A 50 -11.22 3.45 6.43
CA THR A 50 -11.81 3.86 7.72
C THR A 50 -12.12 5.36 7.81
N ARG A 51 -11.60 6.17 6.88
CA ARG A 51 -11.91 7.59 6.78
C ARG A 51 -13.00 7.80 5.74
N GLU A 52 -14.11 8.39 6.17
CA GLU A 52 -15.26 8.68 5.30
C GLU A 52 -14.85 9.49 4.05
N GLY A 53 -15.34 9.06 2.89
CA GLY A 53 -15.07 9.69 1.61
C GLY A 53 -13.63 9.51 1.09
N VAL A 54 -12.79 8.71 1.76
CA VAL A 54 -11.43 8.39 1.34
C VAL A 54 -11.35 6.93 0.92
N TYR A 55 -10.84 6.70 -0.29
CA TYR A 55 -10.70 5.39 -0.91
C TYR A 55 -9.25 5.08 -1.22
N ALA A 56 -8.89 3.79 -1.23
CA ALA A 56 -7.56 3.30 -1.54
C ALA A 56 -7.61 2.00 -2.34
N GLY A 57 -6.57 1.74 -3.12
CA GLY A 57 -6.43 0.52 -3.92
C GLY A 57 -5.00 0.28 -4.37
N GLY A 58 -4.74 -0.90 -4.96
CA GLY A 58 -3.41 -1.32 -5.39
C GLY A 58 -2.44 -1.56 -4.23
N ASP A 59 -1.15 -1.36 -4.49
CA ASP A 59 -0.07 -1.67 -3.55
C ASP A 59 -0.16 -0.90 -2.22
N ALA A 60 -0.86 0.23 -2.20
CA ALA A 60 -1.14 0.97 -0.97
C ALA A 60 -1.99 0.16 0.04
N VAL A 61 -2.80 -0.79 -0.45
CA VAL A 61 -3.69 -1.66 0.34
C VAL A 61 -3.10 -3.06 0.49
N THR A 62 -2.58 -3.64 -0.59
CA THR A 62 -2.11 -5.04 -0.62
C THR A 62 -0.63 -5.20 -0.28
N GLY A 63 0.16 -4.13 -0.34
CA GLY A 63 1.61 -4.26 -0.53
C GLY A 63 1.94 -4.66 -1.96
N ALA A 64 3.23 -4.86 -2.26
CA ALA A 64 3.73 -5.11 -3.61
C ALA A 64 2.92 -6.19 -4.35
N ALA A 65 2.25 -5.80 -5.44
CA ALA A 65 1.37 -6.66 -6.22
C ALA A 65 1.61 -6.46 -7.73
N THR A 66 0.58 -6.70 -8.55
CA THR A 66 0.66 -6.58 -10.00
C THR A 66 -0.20 -5.43 -10.51
N VAL A 67 0.19 -4.88 -11.66
CA VAL A 67 -0.52 -3.76 -12.31
C VAL A 67 -2.00 -4.08 -12.56
N ILE A 68 -2.34 -5.32 -12.92
CA ILE A 68 -3.72 -5.70 -13.19
C ILE A 68 -4.61 -5.66 -11.94
N LEU A 69 -4.05 -6.03 -10.77
CA LEU A 69 -4.75 -5.96 -9.49
C LEU A 69 -4.96 -4.49 -9.07
N ALA A 70 -3.95 -3.65 -9.25
CA ALA A 70 -4.07 -2.21 -8.99
C ALA A 70 -5.14 -1.54 -9.87
N MET A 71 -5.16 -1.88 -11.17
CA MET A 71 -6.17 -1.38 -12.11
C MET A 71 -7.59 -1.85 -11.71
N GLY A 72 -7.74 -3.13 -11.34
CA GLY A 72 -9.01 -3.68 -10.86
C GLY A 72 -9.52 -2.98 -9.61
N ALA A 73 -8.65 -2.76 -8.62
CA ALA A 73 -8.98 -2.01 -7.40
C ALA A 73 -9.41 -0.57 -7.72
N GLY A 74 -8.69 0.11 -8.62
CA GLY A 74 -9.03 1.46 -9.06
C GLY A 74 -10.40 1.56 -9.72
N LYS A 75 -10.76 0.58 -10.58
CA LYS A 75 -12.10 0.54 -11.20
C LYS A 75 -13.22 0.35 -10.18
N LYS A 76 -13.03 -0.54 -9.20
CA LYS A 76 -14.02 -0.73 -8.12
C LYS A 76 -14.19 0.52 -7.27
N ALA A 77 -13.09 1.12 -6.84
CA ALA A 77 -13.10 2.36 -6.06
C ALA A 77 -13.78 3.50 -6.82
N ALA A 78 -13.55 3.62 -8.13
CA ALA A 78 -14.20 4.66 -8.95
C ALA A 78 -15.73 4.52 -8.98
N VAL A 79 -16.27 3.31 -9.10
CA VAL A 79 -17.72 3.06 -9.03
C VAL A 79 -18.26 3.44 -7.66
N ALA A 80 -17.59 3.01 -6.58
CA ALA A 80 -18.01 3.31 -5.21
C ALA A 80 -17.95 4.82 -4.88
N ILE A 81 -16.96 5.54 -5.43
CA ILE A 81 -16.86 7.00 -5.31
C ILE A 81 -18.02 7.68 -6.04
N ASP A 82 -18.35 7.26 -7.27
CA ASP A 82 -19.48 7.83 -8.02
C ASP A 82 -20.81 7.62 -7.28
N GLU A 83 -21.04 6.42 -6.74
CA GLU A 83 -22.21 6.12 -5.92
C GLU A 83 -22.27 6.97 -4.65
N TYR A 84 -21.14 7.14 -3.95
CA TYR A 84 -21.07 7.98 -2.76
C TYR A 84 -21.40 9.44 -3.07
N LEU A 85 -20.87 9.99 -4.17
CA LEU A 85 -21.09 11.39 -4.55
C LEU A 85 -22.51 11.67 -5.04
N ARG A 86 -23.17 10.71 -5.67
CA ARG A 86 -24.56 10.85 -6.14
C ARG A 86 -25.59 10.80 -5.02
N ASN A 87 -25.28 10.09 -3.93
CA ASN A 87 -26.18 9.90 -2.79
C ASN A 87 -25.88 10.84 -1.62
N LYS A 88 -25.05 11.87 -1.86
CA LYS A 88 -24.66 12.88 -0.88
C LYS A 88 -25.50 14.14 -1.04
#